data_AF-A0AAW1M1Z4-F1
#
_entry.id   AF-A0AAW1M1Z4-F1
#
_cell.length_a   1.000
_cell.length_b   1.000
_cell.length_c   1.000
_cell.angle_alpha   90.00
_cell.angle_beta   90.00
_cell.angle_gamma   90.00
#
_symmetry.space_group_name_H-M   'P 1'
#
loop_
_entity.id
_entity.type
_entity.pdbx_description
1 polymer ?
#
loop_
_entity_poly.entity_id
_entity_poly.type
_entity_poly.pdbx_seq_one_letter_code
_entity_poly.pdbx_strand_id
1 'polypeptide(L)'
;MNKNSFNGDIPASYASLASLQEIDLSQNNLSGPIPAFFYKIPSIYYLNLSYNDFQGRVPTNSVFANASAIFLAGIPDFVVELQSCIYLDALRKKTWKGRKEQRHMPLS
;
A
#
# COMPACT_ATOMS: atom_id res chain seq x y z
N MET A 1 -2.82 -4.30 -12.52
CA MET A 1 -4.25 -4.01 -12.73
C MET A 1 -4.70 -2.94 -11.75
N ASN A 2 -4.70 -1.68 -12.18
CA ASN A 2 -5.21 -0.55 -11.40
C ASN A 2 -6.60 -0.11 -11.90
N LYS A 3 -7.34 0.67 -11.10
CA LYS A 3 -8.63 1.30 -11.49
C LYS A 3 -9.73 0.31 -11.89
N ASN A 4 -9.97 -0.67 -11.03
CA ASN A 4 -11.07 -1.62 -11.21
C ASN A 4 -11.92 -1.66 -9.93
N SER A 5 -12.96 -2.50 -9.92
CA SER A 5 -13.81 -2.74 -8.76
C SER A 5 -13.48 -4.07 -8.07
N PHE A 6 -12.22 -4.50 -8.12
CA PHE A 6 -11.81 -5.72 -7.42
C PHE A 6 -12.00 -5.54 -5.92
N ASN A 7 -12.56 -6.56 -5.27
CA ASN A 7 -12.89 -6.54 -3.85
C ASN A 7 -12.43 -7.83 -3.16
N GLY A 8 -12.53 -7.83 -1.83
CA GLY A 8 -12.04 -8.93 -1.01
C GLY A 8 -10.51 -8.91 -0.86
N ASP A 9 -9.97 -10.01 -0.35
CA ASP A 9 -8.55 -10.10 0.01
C ASP A 9 -7.68 -10.44 -1.20
N ILE A 10 -6.39 -10.10 -1.13
CA ILE A 10 -5.41 -10.57 -2.12
C ILE A 10 -5.18 -12.08 -1.90
N PRO A 11 -5.42 -12.93 -2.91
CA PRO A 11 -5.33 -14.38 -2.74
C PRO A 11 -3.88 -14.84 -2.59
N ALA A 12 -3.65 -15.78 -1.66
CA ALA A 12 -2.32 -16.34 -1.39
C ALA A 12 -1.70 -17.08 -2.59
N SER A 13 -2.51 -17.45 -3.59
CA SER A 13 -2.05 -18.08 -4.83
C SER A 13 -1.05 -17.22 -5.61
N TYR A 14 -1.04 -15.89 -5.41
CA TYR A 14 -0.06 -15.00 -6.03
C TYR A 14 1.38 -15.25 -5.55
N ALA A 15 1.56 -15.96 -4.43
CA ALA A 15 2.88 -16.42 -3.99
C ALA A 15 3.56 -17.37 -5.00
N SER A 16 2.78 -18.02 -5.87
CA SER A 16 3.32 -18.91 -6.92
C SER A 16 3.90 -18.15 -8.11
N LEU A 17 3.62 -16.85 -8.22
CA LEU A 17 4.05 -16.00 -9.32
C LEU A 17 5.43 -15.37 -9.03
N ALA A 18 6.43 -16.24 -8.82
CA ALA A 18 7.78 -15.84 -8.37
C ALA A 18 8.54 -14.90 -9.31
N SER A 19 8.11 -14.80 -10.58
CA SER A 19 8.71 -13.96 -11.61
C SER A 19 8.07 -12.57 -11.75
N LEU A 20 7.08 -12.23 -10.91
CA LEU A 20 6.46 -10.91 -10.97
C LEU A 20 7.41 -9.80 -10.49
N GLN A 21 7.60 -8.81 -11.35
CA GLN A 21 8.48 -7.68 -11.10
C GLN A 21 7.72 -6.42 -10.68
N GLU A 22 6.56 -6.20 -11.29
CA GLU A 22 5.70 -5.05 -11.05
C GLU A 22 4.30 -5.50 -10.69
N ILE A 23 3.78 -5.01 -9.57
CA ILE A 23 2.42 -5.24 -9.12
C ILE A 23 1.76 -3.89 -8.85
N ASP A 24 0.83 -3.50 -9.71
CA ASP A 24 -0.06 -2.37 -9.47
C ASP A 24 -1.48 -2.88 -9.22
N LEU A 25 -1.97 -2.73 -7.99
CA LEU A 25 -3.33 -3.04 -7.56
C LEU A 25 -4.06 -1.77 -7.08
N SER A 26 -3.53 -0.59 -7.42
CA SER A 26 -4.07 0.67 -6.91
C SER A 26 -5.48 0.99 -7.43
N GLN A 27 -6.23 1.76 -6.64
CA GLN A 27 -7.58 2.22 -7.00
C GLN A 27 -8.52 1.03 -7.26
N ASN A 28 -8.66 0.18 -6.23
CA ASN A 28 -9.63 -0.91 -6.17
C ASN A 28 -10.35 -0.86 -4.81
N ASN A 29 -11.23 -1.83 -4.55
CA ASN A 29 -11.93 -2.03 -3.27
C ASN A 29 -11.38 -3.25 -2.51
N LEU A 30 -10.08 -3.55 -2.68
CA LEU A 30 -9.45 -4.68 -2.00
C LEU A 30 -9.39 -4.41 -0.50
N SER A 31 -9.67 -5.44 0.29
CA SER A 31 -9.80 -5.36 1.75
C SER A 31 -8.91 -6.40 2.45
N GLY A 32 -8.99 -6.46 3.77
CA GLY A 32 -8.22 -7.42 4.57
C GLY A 32 -6.74 -7.04 4.71
N PRO A 33 -5.90 -7.94 5.26
CA PRO A 33 -4.50 -7.65 5.50
C PRO A 33 -3.66 -7.69 4.23
N ILE A 34 -2.62 -6.85 4.16
CA ILE A 34 -1.58 -6.98 3.13
C ILE A 34 -0.87 -8.31 3.35
N PRO A 35 -0.90 -9.25 2.39
CA PRO A 35 -0.33 -10.57 2.60
C PRO A 35 1.19 -10.52 2.76
N ALA A 36 1.72 -11.31 3.70
CA ALA A 36 3.17 -11.39 3.87
C ALA A 36 3.88 -12.00 2.66
N PHE A 37 3.20 -12.80 1.83
CA PHE A 37 3.86 -13.56 0.76
C PHE A 37 4.60 -12.72 -0.28
N PHE A 38 4.44 -11.39 -0.34
CA PHE A 38 5.27 -10.55 -1.21
C PHE A 38 6.76 -10.72 -0.93
N TYR A 39 7.18 -11.15 0.27
CA TYR A 39 8.58 -11.53 0.55
C TYR A 39 9.08 -12.71 -0.31
N LYS A 40 8.17 -13.59 -0.78
CA LYS A 40 8.48 -14.79 -1.57
C LYS A 40 8.63 -14.50 -3.06
N ILE A 41 8.41 -13.27 -3.50
CA ILE A 41 8.51 -12.86 -4.90
C ILE A 41 9.82 -12.06 -5.03
N PRO A 42 10.98 -12.73 -5.18
CA PRO A 42 12.27 -12.05 -5.08
C PRO A 42 12.52 -11.03 -6.19
N SER A 43 11.79 -11.14 -7.30
CA SER A 43 11.93 -10.29 -8.48
C SER A 43 11.13 -8.98 -8.41
N ILE A 44 10.29 -8.79 -7.38
CA ILE A 44 9.43 -7.61 -7.27
C ILE A 44 10.26 -6.36 -6.95
N TYR A 45 10.18 -5.33 -7.80
CA TYR A 45 10.79 -4.02 -7.53
C TYR A 45 9.75 -2.89 -7.42
N TYR A 46 8.54 -3.09 -7.94
CA TYR A 46 7.45 -2.12 -7.90
C TYR A 46 6.20 -2.74 -7.29
N LEU A 47 5.68 -2.12 -6.23
CA LEU A 47 4.44 -2.53 -5.58
C LEU A 47 3.57 -1.31 -5.25
N ASN A 48 2.40 -1.24 -5.87
CA ASN A 48 1.43 -0.19 -5.65
C ASN A 48 0.09 -0.77 -5.16
N LEU A 49 -0.24 -0.50 -3.90
CA LEU A 49 -1.47 -0.93 -3.24
C LEU A 49 -2.36 0.27 -2.86
N SER A 50 -2.01 1.48 -3.31
CA SER A 50 -2.66 2.72 -2.91
C SER A 50 -4.15 2.76 -3.28
N TYR A 51 -4.93 3.49 -2.49
CA TYR A 51 -6.38 3.67 -2.71
C TYR A 51 -7.12 2.33 -2.77
N ASN A 52 -7.06 1.60 -1.65
CA ASN A 52 -7.78 0.36 -1.37
C ASN A 52 -8.24 0.40 0.10
N ASP A 53 -9.08 -0.56 0.49
CA ASP A 53 -9.67 -0.68 1.83
C ASP A 53 -8.92 -1.72 2.69
N PHE A 54 -7.61 -1.88 2.49
CA PHE A 54 -6.78 -2.79 3.30
C PHE A 54 -6.82 -2.41 4.78
N GLN A 55 -6.80 -3.42 5.66
CA GLN A 55 -6.92 -3.25 7.11
C GLN A 55 -5.81 -4.02 7.83
N GLY A 56 -5.54 -3.62 9.08
CA GLY A 56 -4.52 -4.25 9.90
C GLY A 56 -3.11 -3.68 9.68
N ARG A 57 -2.11 -4.37 10.21
CA ARG A 57 -0.73 -3.85 10.24
C ARG A 57 -0.06 -4.01 8.88
N VAL A 58 0.52 -2.91 8.38
CA VAL A 58 1.46 -2.97 7.25
C VAL A 58 2.65 -3.84 7.66
N PRO A 59 2.93 -4.95 6.96
CA PRO A 59 4.02 -5.84 7.33
C PRO A 59 5.36 -5.09 7.35
N THR A 60 6.21 -5.37 8.34
CA THR A 60 7.53 -4.74 8.44
C THR A 60 8.49 -5.28 7.37
N ASN A 61 9.69 -4.68 7.31
CA ASN A 61 10.71 -4.71 6.26
C ASN A 61 10.88 -6.00 5.44
N SER A 62 10.60 -7.21 5.96
CA SER A 62 10.79 -8.47 5.22
C SER A 62 9.88 -8.62 3.99
N VAL A 63 8.66 -8.09 4.04
CA VAL A 63 7.68 -8.20 2.94
C VAL A 63 7.98 -7.25 1.78
N PHE A 64 8.75 -6.21 2.08
CA PHE A 64 9.08 -5.10 1.19
C PHE A 64 10.57 -5.03 0.85
N ALA A 65 11.39 -5.94 1.39
CA ALA A 65 12.84 -5.87 1.31
C ALA A 65 13.37 -5.81 -0.13
N ASN A 66 12.68 -6.47 -1.06
CA ASN A 66 13.09 -6.54 -2.46
C ASN A 66 12.51 -5.40 -3.30
N ALA A 67 11.44 -4.74 -2.83
CA ALA A 67 10.76 -3.69 -3.58
C ALA A 67 11.52 -2.36 -3.44
N SER A 68 11.88 -1.78 -4.59
CA SER A 68 12.54 -0.47 -4.66
C SER A 68 11.54 0.68 -4.55
N ALA A 69 10.29 0.46 -4.93
CA ALA A 69 9.23 1.46 -4.88
C ALA A 69 7.92 0.86 -4.33
N ILE A 70 7.42 1.44 -3.24
CA ILE A 70 6.21 0.99 -2.55
C ILE A 70 5.25 2.16 -2.36
N PHE A 71 3.98 1.94 -2.72
CA PHE A 71 2.93 2.96 -2.63
C PHE A 71 1.73 2.41 -1.84
N LEU A 72 1.50 2.98 -0.66
CA LEU A 72 0.42 2.61 0.27
C LEU A 72 -0.53 3.77 0.60
N ALA A 73 -0.49 4.85 -0.18
CA ALA A 73 -1.29 6.05 0.11
C ALA A 73 -2.80 5.77 0.05
N GLY A 74 -3.58 6.44 0.89
CA GLY A 74 -5.05 6.35 0.85
C GLY A 74 -5.64 5.03 1.36
N ILE A 75 -4.85 4.19 2.04
CA ILE A 75 -5.34 3.03 2.79
C ILE A 75 -5.85 3.51 4.18
N PRO A 76 -7.11 3.21 4.57
CA PRO A 76 -7.67 3.61 5.86
C PRO A 76 -6.99 2.84 7.02
N ASP A 77 -6.78 3.52 8.15
CA ASP A 77 -6.05 3.01 9.33
C ASP A 77 -4.57 2.60 9.09
N PHE A 78 -3.74 3.62 8.98
CA PHE A 78 -2.29 3.53 9.09
C PHE A 78 -1.86 3.18 10.53
N VAL A 79 -2.07 1.93 10.99
CA VAL A 79 -1.39 1.44 12.19
C VAL A 79 0.03 1.03 11.81
N VAL A 80 0.86 2.04 11.55
CA VAL A 80 2.30 1.85 11.39
C VAL A 80 2.87 1.79 12.80
N GLU A 81 3.06 0.59 13.35
CA GLU A 81 4.02 0.47 14.44
C GLU A 81 5.40 0.74 13.84
N LEU A 82 5.86 1.97 14.08
CA LEU A 82 7.11 2.54 13.58
C LEU A 82 8.32 1.72 14.05
N GLN A 83 8.90 0.92 13.15
CA GLN A 83 10.33 0.58 13.20
C GLN A 83 10.92 0.45 11.79
N SER A 84 11.05 1.58 11.08
CA SER A 84 12.24 1.91 10.28
C SER A 84 12.16 3.32 9.69
N CYS A 85 13.23 4.10 9.84
CA CYS A 85 13.32 5.52 9.46
C CYS A 85 13.09 5.79 7.96
N ILE A 86 13.14 4.76 7.10
CA ILE A 86 12.95 4.86 5.65
C ILE A 86 11.48 5.20 5.30
N TYR A 87 10.53 4.72 6.10
CA TYR A 87 9.10 4.89 5.85
C TYR A 87 8.60 6.31 6.15
N LEU A 88 9.20 6.96 7.17
CA LEU A 88 8.85 8.33 7.56
C LEU A 88 9.26 9.36 6.50
N ASP A 89 10.38 9.17 5.80
CA ASP A 89 10.82 10.11 4.77
C ASP A 89 9.94 10.09 3.51
N ALA A 90 9.39 8.92 3.15
CA ALA A 90 8.44 8.79 2.06
C ALA A 90 7.07 9.43 2.39
N LEU A 91 6.61 9.30 3.64
CA LEU A 91 5.37 9.92 4.10
C LEU A 91 5.50 11.43 4.33
N ARG A 92 6.63 11.89 4.87
CA ARG A 92 6.90 13.31 5.14
C ARG A 92 6.98 14.13 3.84
N LYS A 93 7.57 13.56 2.78
CA LYS A 93 7.67 14.23 1.46
C LYS A 93 6.34 14.26 0.69
N LYS A 94 5.38 13.37 0.99
CA LYS A 94 4.08 13.30 0.31
C LYS A 94 2.95 14.01 1.05
N THR A 95 3.00 14.10 2.39
CA THR A 95 1.97 14.80 3.19
C THR A 95 2.11 16.33 3.18
N TRP A 96 3.28 16.87 2.82
CA TRP A 96 3.58 18.32 2.82
C TRP A 96 3.60 18.97 1.43
N LYS A 97 2.88 18.43 0.44
CA LYS A 97 2.76 19.04 -0.90
C LYS A 97 1.34 19.41 -1.35
N GLY A 98 0.36 19.52 -0.44
CA GLY A 98 -0.98 19.92 -0.89
C GLY A 98 -2.10 20.00 0.14
N ARG A 99 -1.91 20.75 1.23
CA ARG A 99 -3.05 21.20 2.06
C ARG A 99 -3.08 22.73 2.16
N LYS A 100 -3.52 23.37 1.07
CA LYS A 100 -4.17 24.70 1.10
C LYS A 100 -5.56 24.51 0.49
N GLU A 101 -6.58 25.03 1.19
CA GLU A 101 -8.01 25.02 0.87
C GLU A 101 -8.62 23.63 0.57
N GLN A 102 -9.56 23.08 1.34
CA GLN A 102 -10.91 23.60 1.51
C GLN A 102 -11.44 23.27 2.92
N ARG A 103 -11.62 24.31 3.74
CA ARG A 103 -12.61 24.28 4.82
C ARG A 103 -13.93 24.73 4.21
N HIS A 104 -14.84 23.80 3.93
CA HIS A 104 -16.25 24.15 3.87
C HIS A 104 -16.90 23.70 5.17
N MET A 105 -17.20 24.67 6.03
CA MET A 105 -18.17 24.54 7.11
C MET A 105 -19.56 24.37 6.48
N PRO A 106 -20.39 23.43 6.94
CA PRO A 106 -21.82 23.57 6.78
C PRO A 106 -22.32 24.53 7.88
N LEU A 107 -23.01 25.58 7.44
CA LEU A 107 -23.91 26.38 8.27
C LEU A 107 -25.15 25.54 8.61
N SER A 108 -25.40 25.33 9.89
CA SER A 108 -26.71 25.33 10.55
C SER A 108 -26.51 25.41 12.06
#